data_AF-A0A7W5JSQ5-F1
#
_entry.id   AF-A0A7W5JSQ5-F1
#
_cell.length_a   1.000
_cell.length_b   1.000
_cell.length_c   1.000
_cell.angle_alpha   90.00
_cell.angle_beta   90.00
_cell.angle_gamma   90.00
#
_symmetry.space_group_name_H-M   'P 1'
#
loop_
_entity.id
_entity.type
_entity.pdbx_description
1 polymer ?
#
loop_
_entity_poly.entity_id
_entity_poly.type
_entity_poly.pdbx_seq_one_letter_code
_entity_poly.pdbx_strand_id
1 'polypeptide(L)'
;MGYYDVYHRAEVLATRRLTPHLVRVELGGDGLRTWESSGVPDERLVLVLPAPGSREVARPVTMPDGTQDYPDPDDQPPMRSYTVRRWDADTGRMWVDFVVHEGGIASTWAQKAEPGDVIYLTEAMGWYRPPADATWQLLVADLAGLPALARAVEELPAGTRAYVLAEVPEAADRIEVPTAGDVTWTWLEGSGNDSGPSRLAETVARLVTPDAPGYVWFAAEASASRAVRKHLRHERGMPVARCTLLGYWRLDSERWDARYAEVAPTLEAVYTEAVAAGATSEDALELYDEALERVGL
;
A
#
# COMPACT_ATOMS: atom_id res chain seq x y z
N MET A 1 9.09 12.36 -7.36
CA MET A 1 7.80 13.03 -7.66
C MET A 1 7.12 12.20 -8.74
N GLY A 2 5.94 11.64 -8.48
CA GLY A 2 5.24 10.83 -9.47
C GLY A 2 4.56 11.73 -10.48
N TYR A 3 4.98 11.67 -11.74
CA TYR A 3 4.23 12.25 -12.87
C TYR A 3 2.98 11.40 -13.05
N TYR A 4 1.83 11.89 -12.58
CA TYR A 4 0.55 11.26 -12.86
C TYR A 4 -0.06 11.98 -14.05
N ASP A 5 -0.24 11.26 -15.15
CA ASP A 5 -0.68 11.87 -16.41
C ASP A 5 -2.13 12.39 -16.31
N VAL A 6 -2.96 11.77 -15.46
CA VAL A 6 -4.38 12.08 -15.31
C VAL A 6 -4.85 11.93 -13.85
N TYR A 7 -5.68 12.88 -13.40
CA TYR A 7 -6.48 12.77 -12.19
C TYR A 7 -7.96 12.59 -12.53
N HIS A 8 -8.63 11.72 -11.77
CA HIS A 8 -10.05 11.44 -11.86
C HIS A 8 -10.78 12.07 -10.69
N ARG A 9 -11.86 12.80 -10.98
CA ARG A 9 -12.73 13.35 -9.94
C ARG A 9 -13.60 12.23 -9.36
N ALA A 10 -13.64 12.12 -8.04
CA ALA A 10 -14.49 11.19 -7.33
C ALA A 10 -15.36 11.93 -6.30
N GLU A 11 -16.55 11.41 -6.07
CA GLU A 11 -17.47 11.86 -5.03
C GLU A 11 -17.66 10.75 -4.01
N VAL A 12 -17.69 11.12 -2.73
CA VAL A 12 -18.09 10.20 -1.65
C VAL A 12 -19.56 9.86 -1.83
N LEU A 13 -19.86 8.57 -1.88
CA LEU A 13 -21.23 8.04 -1.93
C LEU A 13 -21.70 7.59 -0.54
N ALA A 14 -20.79 7.01 0.24
CA ALA A 14 -21.08 6.52 1.58
C ALA A 14 -19.78 6.35 2.39
N THR A 15 -19.93 6.46 3.71
CA THR A 15 -18.85 6.22 4.67
C THR A 15 -19.36 5.27 5.75
N ARG A 16 -18.59 4.25 6.12
CA ARG A 16 -18.93 3.31 7.19
C ARG A 16 -17.72 2.91 8.01
N ARG A 17 -17.89 2.85 9.34
CA ARG A 17 -16.93 2.22 10.24
C ARG A 17 -17.00 0.70 10.06
N LEU A 18 -15.88 0.06 9.72
CA LEU A 18 -15.79 -1.40 9.56
C LEU A 18 -15.42 -2.08 10.87
N THR A 19 -14.38 -1.55 11.49
CA THR A 19 -13.77 -1.99 12.73
C THR A 19 -13.43 -0.75 13.55
N PRO A 20 -12.98 -0.88 14.81
CA PRO A 20 -12.57 0.29 15.59
C PRO A 20 -11.54 1.18 14.88
N HIS A 21 -10.60 0.57 14.14
CA HIS A 21 -9.51 1.27 13.46
C HIS A 21 -9.61 1.34 11.93
N LEU A 22 -10.70 0.86 11.32
CA LEU A 22 -10.92 0.95 9.86
C LEU A 22 -12.25 1.64 9.50
N VAL A 23 -12.16 2.59 8.58
CA VAL A 23 -13.30 3.23 7.91
C VAL A 23 -13.26 2.93 6.43
N ARG A 24 -14.38 2.47 5.87
CA ARG A 24 -14.55 2.35 4.42
C ARG A 24 -15.25 3.58 3.87
N VAL A 25 -14.66 4.15 2.83
CA VAL A 25 -15.29 5.18 1.99
C VAL A 25 -15.62 4.57 0.63
N GLU A 26 -16.86 4.70 0.22
CA GLU A 26 -17.34 4.37 -1.12
C GLU A 26 -17.30 5.62 -1.98
N LEU A 27 -16.68 5.52 -3.15
CA LEU A 27 -16.47 6.59 -4.11
C LEU A 27 -17.20 6.27 -5.42
N GLY A 28 -17.65 7.31 -6.11
CA GLY A 28 -18.32 7.23 -7.41
C GLY A 28 -18.28 8.56 -8.16
N GLY A 29 -19.26 8.74 -9.04
CA GLY A 29 -19.44 9.96 -9.82
C GLY A 29 -18.87 9.84 -11.24
N ASP A 30 -19.23 10.80 -12.11
CA ASP A 30 -18.96 10.73 -13.54
C ASP A 30 -17.46 10.71 -13.89
N GLY A 31 -16.60 11.26 -13.02
CA GLY A 31 -15.15 11.27 -13.23
C GLY A 31 -14.50 9.90 -13.13
N LEU A 32 -15.17 8.90 -12.54
CA LEU A 32 -14.68 7.52 -12.46
C LEU A 32 -15.12 6.66 -13.65
N ARG A 33 -15.95 7.16 -14.57
CA ARG A 33 -16.41 6.39 -15.75
C ARG A 33 -15.28 5.99 -16.70
N THR A 34 -14.17 6.72 -16.67
CA THR A 34 -12.98 6.47 -17.49
C THR A 34 -11.79 5.98 -16.66
N TRP A 35 -12.00 5.69 -15.37
CA TRP A 35 -10.96 5.13 -14.53
C TRP A 35 -10.83 3.63 -14.79
N GLU A 36 -9.60 3.15 -14.92
CA GLU A 36 -9.30 1.74 -15.18
C GLU A 36 -8.52 1.14 -14.02
N SER A 37 -8.96 -0.04 -13.58
CA SER A 37 -8.22 -0.86 -12.62
C SER A 37 -7.06 -1.54 -13.33
N SER A 38 -5.93 -1.66 -12.64
CA SER A 38 -4.82 -2.52 -13.05
C SER A 38 -5.18 -4.01 -12.99
N GLY A 39 -6.28 -4.36 -12.29
CA GLY A 39 -6.74 -5.72 -12.07
C GLY A 39 -5.91 -6.49 -11.03
N VAL A 40 -4.93 -5.84 -10.39
CA VAL A 40 -4.06 -6.48 -9.40
C VAL A 40 -4.64 -6.26 -7.98
N PRO A 41 -4.70 -7.29 -7.12
CA PRO A 41 -5.35 -7.15 -5.81
C PRO A 41 -4.74 -6.13 -4.86
N ASP A 42 -3.43 -5.89 -4.94
CA ASP A 42 -2.73 -4.92 -4.10
C ASP A 42 -2.62 -3.54 -4.76
N GLU A 43 -3.44 -3.28 -5.79
CA GLU A 43 -3.34 -2.03 -6.53
C GLU A 43 -3.60 -0.80 -5.65
N ARG A 44 -2.72 0.17 -5.83
CA ARG A 44 -2.64 1.41 -5.08
C ARG A 44 -2.81 2.58 -6.03
N LEU A 45 -3.52 3.59 -5.57
CA LEU A 45 -3.58 4.91 -6.17
C LEU A 45 -3.17 5.98 -5.16
N VAL A 46 -3.04 7.22 -5.61
CA VAL A 46 -2.94 8.40 -4.75
C VAL A 46 -4.29 9.09 -4.69
N LEU A 47 -4.78 9.35 -3.48
CA LEU A 47 -5.89 10.22 -3.20
C LEU A 47 -5.39 11.63 -2.90
N VAL A 48 -6.02 12.61 -3.51
CA VAL A 48 -5.85 14.03 -3.24
C VAL A 48 -7.03 14.49 -2.38
N LEU A 49 -6.73 14.79 -1.13
CA LEU A 49 -7.72 15.05 -0.10
C LEU A 49 -7.94 16.56 0.09
N PRO A 50 -9.14 16.99 0.51
CA PRO A 50 -9.38 18.39 0.83
C PRO A 50 -8.57 18.83 2.06
N ALA A 51 -8.28 20.12 2.13
CA ALA A 51 -7.72 20.74 3.33
C ALA A 51 -8.67 20.54 4.54
N PRO A 52 -8.16 20.49 5.77
CA PRO A 52 -9.00 20.32 6.97
C PRO A 52 -10.15 21.33 7.02
N GLY A 53 -11.38 20.82 7.11
CA GLY A 53 -12.60 21.64 7.16
C GLY A 53 -13.21 21.99 5.79
N SER A 54 -12.55 21.64 4.68
CA SER A 54 -13.14 21.73 3.34
C SER A 54 -13.81 20.42 2.93
N ARG A 55 -14.88 20.54 2.13
CA ARG A 55 -15.60 19.41 1.52
C ARG A 55 -15.12 19.11 0.09
N GLU A 56 -14.36 20.01 -0.49
CA GLU A 56 -13.83 19.91 -1.84
C GLU A 56 -12.35 20.24 -1.86
N VAL A 57 -11.64 19.63 -2.80
CA VAL A 57 -10.24 19.94 -3.13
C VAL A 57 -10.20 20.67 -4.46
N ALA A 58 -9.22 21.57 -4.62
CA ALA A 58 -9.02 22.27 -5.88
C ALA A 58 -8.83 21.27 -7.03
N ARG A 59 -9.29 21.63 -8.23
CA ARG A 59 -9.05 20.83 -9.43
C ARG A 59 -7.58 20.91 -9.82
N PRO A 60 -6.93 19.79 -10.22
CA PRO A 60 -5.57 19.85 -10.74
C PRO A 60 -5.52 20.67 -12.04
N VAL A 61 -4.40 21.36 -12.23
CA VAL A 61 -4.16 22.25 -13.37
C VAL A 61 -3.54 21.47 -14.52
N THR A 62 -3.98 21.73 -15.74
CA THR A 62 -3.32 21.19 -16.94
C THR A 62 -2.05 21.97 -17.23
N MET A 63 -0.92 21.27 -17.24
CA MET A 63 0.42 21.80 -17.49
C MET A 63 0.68 21.96 -18.99
N PRO A 64 1.70 22.74 -19.42
CA PRO A 64 2.00 22.97 -20.83
C PRO A 64 2.33 21.71 -21.64
N ASP A 65 2.80 20.65 -21.00
CA ASP A 65 3.08 19.34 -21.61
C ASP A 65 1.86 18.41 -21.68
N GLY A 66 0.69 18.88 -21.21
CA GLY A 66 -0.57 18.14 -21.21
C GLY A 66 -0.81 17.31 -19.95
N THR A 67 0.17 17.18 -19.06
CA THR A 67 -0.02 16.51 -17.76
C THR A 67 -0.89 17.34 -16.82
N GLN A 68 -1.30 16.74 -15.70
CA GLN A 68 -2.05 17.43 -14.65
C GLN A 68 -1.23 17.51 -13.37
N ASP A 69 -1.24 18.66 -12.69
CA ASP A 69 -0.49 18.83 -11.45
C ASP A 69 -1.09 19.91 -10.52
N TYR A 70 -0.56 19.98 -9.30
CA TYR A 70 -0.72 21.07 -8.34
C TYR A 70 0.62 21.82 -8.24
N PRO A 71 0.85 22.83 -9.11
CA PRO A 71 2.18 23.38 -9.34
C PRO A 71 2.67 24.31 -8.23
N ASP A 72 1.78 24.79 -7.35
CA ASP A 72 2.14 25.62 -6.20
C ASP A 72 2.49 24.72 -5.01
N PRO A 73 3.78 24.67 -4.58
CA PRO A 73 4.17 23.86 -3.43
C PRO A 73 3.55 24.34 -2.11
N ASP A 74 3.20 25.62 -2.00
CA ASP A 74 2.64 26.20 -0.78
C ASP A 74 1.13 25.93 -0.63
N ASP A 75 0.45 25.58 -1.72
CA ASP A 75 -0.99 25.26 -1.78
C ASP A 75 -1.25 23.81 -2.23
N GLN A 76 -0.24 22.94 -2.13
CA GLN A 76 -0.39 21.55 -2.56
C GLN A 76 -1.34 20.80 -1.61
N PRO A 77 -2.44 20.23 -2.12
CA PRO A 77 -3.37 19.49 -1.28
C PRO A 77 -2.74 18.21 -0.72
N PRO A 78 -3.19 17.72 0.45
CA PRO A 78 -2.68 16.49 1.03
C PRO A 78 -2.88 15.30 0.09
N MET A 79 -1.78 14.66 -0.31
CA MET A 79 -1.79 13.45 -1.14
C MET A 79 -1.42 12.22 -0.32
N ARG A 80 -2.23 11.16 -0.38
CA ARG A 80 -1.97 9.92 0.36
C ARG A 80 -2.28 8.71 -0.48
N SER A 81 -1.45 7.68 -0.33
CA SER A 81 -1.61 6.45 -1.08
C SER A 81 -2.51 5.47 -0.36
N TYR A 82 -3.41 4.86 -1.11
CA TYR A 82 -4.38 3.90 -0.60
C TYR A 82 -4.61 2.77 -1.58
N THR A 83 -4.91 1.59 -1.04
CA THR A 83 -5.33 0.43 -1.81
C THR A 83 -6.74 0.63 -2.34
N VAL A 84 -6.97 0.24 -3.59
CA VAL A 84 -8.32 0.04 -4.12
C VAL A 84 -8.86 -1.26 -3.54
N ARG A 85 -9.66 -1.18 -2.47
CA ARG A 85 -10.19 -2.37 -1.79
C ARG A 85 -11.17 -3.15 -2.67
N ARG A 86 -11.92 -2.46 -3.52
CA ARG A 86 -12.79 -3.04 -4.54
C ARG A 86 -13.05 -2.01 -5.64
N TRP A 87 -13.12 -2.49 -6.87
CA TRP A 87 -13.59 -1.73 -8.03
C TRP A 87 -14.75 -2.48 -8.69
N ASP A 88 -15.83 -1.78 -9.01
CA ASP A 88 -16.98 -2.27 -9.74
C ASP A 88 -17.14 -1.44 -11.01
N ALA A 89 -16.63 -1.98 -12.13
CA ALA A 89 -16.59 -1.29 -13.41
C ALA A 89 -17.98 -1.04 -14.01
N ASP A 90 -18.95 -1.91 -13.72
CA ASP A 90 -20.32 -1.79 -14.24
C ASP A 90 -21.04 -0.57 -13.63
N THR A 91 -20.77 -0.30 -12.36
CA THR A 91 -21.40 0.81 -11.62
C THR A 91 -20.50 2.02 -11.43
N GLY A 92 -19.21 1.92 -11.77
CA GLY A 92 -18.21 2.96 -11.54
C GLY A 92 -17.97 3.24 -10.05
N ARG A 93 -18.06 2.21 -9.20
CA ARG A 93 -17.95 2.32 -7.75
C ARG A 93 -16.63 1.77 -7.25
N MET A 94 -16.00 2.54 -6.36
CA MET A 94 -14.73 2.20 -5.75
C MET A 94 -14.87 2.20 -4.23
N TRP A 95 -14.23 1.23 -3.56
CA TRP A 95 -14.12 1.24 -2.11
C TRP A 95 -12.67 1.40 -1.71
N VAL A 96 -12.43 2.25 -0.72
CA VAL A 96 -11.13 2.47 -0.10
C VAL A 96 -11.28 2.36 1.41
N ASP A 97 -10.37 1.60 2.03
CA ASP A 97 -10.34 1.41 3.48
C ASP A 97 -9.23 2.25 4.09
N PHE A 98 -9.58 3.05 5.09
CA PHE A 98 -8.72 3.98 5.79
C PHE A 98 -8.43 3.46 7.19
N VAL A 99 -7.14 3.33 7.51
CA VAL A 99 -6.71 3.22 8.91
C VAL A 99 -6.96 4.56 9.58
N VAL A 100 -7.69 4.53 10.70
CA VAL A 100 -8.00 5.73 11.48
C VAL A 100 -7.19 5.77 12.77
N HIS A 101 -6.55 6.91 12.99
CA HIS A 101 -5.75 7.23 14.17
C HIS A 101 -5.80 8.75 14.43
N GLU A 102 -5.39 9.18 15.62
CA GLU A 102 -5.34 10.59 15.98
C GLU A 102 -4.26 11.35 15.18
N GLY A 103 -4.51 12.60 14.84
CA GLY A 103 -3.54 13.49 14.17
C GLY A 103 -3.34 13.26 12.67
N GLY A 104 -3.79 12.13 12.11
CA GLY A 104 -3.65 11.86 10.67
C GLY A 104 -4.61 12.69 9.81
N ILE A 105 -4.11 13.37 8.78
CA ILE A 105 -4.93 14.17 7.84
C ILE A 105 -5.98 13.29 7.16
N ALA A 106 -5.56 12.18 6.55
CA ALA A 106 -6.46 11.27 5.86
C ALA A 106 -7.39 10.50 6.80
N SER A 107 -6.90 10.14 8.00
CA SER A 107 -7.74 9.60 9.07
C SER A 107 -8.86 10.58 9.46
N THR A 108 -8.51 11.85 9.69
CA THR A 108 -9.47 12.89 10.09
C THR A 108 -10.51 13.12 9.01
N TRP A 109 -10.08 13.15 7.74
CA TRP A 109 -10.98 13.27 6.60
C TRP A 109 -11.92 12.06 6.51
N ALA A 110 -11.39 10.83 6.48
CA ALA A 110 -12.21 9.63 6.29
C ALA A 110 -13.26 9.44 7.39
N GLN A 111 -12.95 9.84 8.63
CA GLN A 111 -13.90 9.79 9.74
C GLN A 111 -15.05 10.78 9.63
N LYS A 112 -14.90 11.84 8.83
CA LYS A 112 -15.88 12.91 8.64
C LYS A 112 -16.45 12.97 7.21
N ALA A 113 -15.95 12.13 6.31
CA ALA A 113 -16.35 12.12 4.92
C ALA A 113 -17.85 11.83 4.79
N GLU A 114 -18.56 12.71 4.11
CA GLU A 114 -20.00 12.63 3.91
C GLU A 114 -20.34 12.52 2.42
N PRO A 115 -21.51 11.93 2.08
CA PRO A 115 -21.97 11.92 0.69
C PRO A 115 -21.93 13.32 0.05
N GLY A 116 -21.33 13.39 -1.14
CA GLY A 116 -21.12 14.63 -1.89
C GLY A 116 -19.75 15.30 -1.69
N ASP A 117 -18.92 14.86 -0.73
CA ASP A 117 -17.54 15.34 -0.63
C ASP A 117 -16.73 14.94 -1.87
N VAL A 118 -15.85 15.84 -2.32
CA VAL A 118 -15.12 15.70 -3.59
C VAL A 118 -13.64 15.51 -3.34
N ILE A 119 -13.07 14.49 -3.99
CA ILE A 119 -11.62 14.21 -4.02
C ILE A 119 -11.15 13.97 -5.45
N TYR A 120 -9.83 13.99 -5.65
CA TYR A 120 -9.22 13.48 -6.88
C TYR A 120 -8.40 12.23 -6.61
N LEU A 121 -8.27 11.38 -7.60
CA LEU A 121 -7.44 10.18 -7.53
C LEU A 121 -6.66 9.96 -8.81
N THR A 122 -5.49 9.33 -8.68
CA THR A 122 -4.66 8.96 -9.82
C THR A 122 -5.08 7.61 -10.40
N GLU A 123 -4.42 7.20 -11.47
CA GLU A 123 -4.39 5.80 -11.90
C GLU A 123 -3.81 4.89 -10.79
N ALA A 124 -4.11 3.60 -10.88
CA ALA A 124 -3.61 2.60 -9.94
C ALA A 124 -2.54 1.68 -10.55
N MET A 125 -1.65 1.22 -9.68
CA MET A 125 -0.63 0.20 -10.00
C MET A 125 -0.60 -0.84 -8.89
N GLY A 126 -0.41 -2.11 -9.24
CA GLY A 126 -0.22 -3.21 -8.29
C GLY A 126 0.98 -4.09 -8.64
N TRP A 127 1.44 -4.85 -7.65
CA TRP A 127 2.69 -5.61 -7.67
C TRP A 127 2.51 -7.08 -7.29
N TYR A 128 1.34 -7.50 -6.81
CA TYR A 128 1.03 -8.89 -6.47
C TYR A 128 1.04 -9.78 -7.71
N ARG A 129 2.13 -10.53 -7.91
CA ARG A 129 2.41 -11.33 -9.11
C ARG A 129 3.01 -12.70 -8.74
N PRO A 130 2.24 -13.60 -8.11
CA PRO A 130 2.73 -14.95 -7.84
C PRO A 130 3.11 -15.67 -9.14
N PRO A 131 4.30 -16.28 -9.25
CA PRO A 131 4.65 -17.12 -10.39
C PRO A 131 3.67 -18.28 -10.57
N ALA A 132 3.44 -18.69 -11.82
CA ALA A 132 2.48 -19.76 -12.14
C ALA A 132 2.82 -21.13 -11.51
N ASP A 133 4.08 -21.35 -11.12
CA ASP A 133 4.55 -22.56 -10.46
C ASP A 133 4.54 -22.47 -8.92
N ALA A 134 4.07 -21.35 -8.34
CA ALA A 134 3.95 -21.20 -6.90
C ALA A 134 2.88 -22.16 -6.35
N THR A 135 3.33 -23.13 -5.55
CA THR A 135 2.48 -24.17 -4.95
C THR A 135 1.87 -23.75 -3.62
N TRP A 136 2.37 -22.65 -3.04
CA TRP A 136 1.83 -22.01 -1.85
C TRP A 136 2.18 -20.52 -1.83
N GLN A 137 1.42 -19.74 -1.08
CA GLN A 137 1.67 -18.32 -0.87
C GLN A 137 1.72 -17.97 0.61
N LEU A 138 2.57 -17.03 1.01
CA LEU A 138 2.56 -16.40 2.32
C LEU A 138 2.20 -14.91 2.13
N LEU A 139 1.05 -14.51 2.66
CA LEU A 139 0.51 -13.17 2.54
C LEU A 139 0.57 -12.50 3.91
N VAL A 140 1.32 -11.41 4.02
CA VAL A 140 1.64 -10.77 5.30
C VAL A 140 1.24 -9.30 5.28
N ALA A 141 0.49 -8.86 6.28
CA ALA A 141 0.12 -7.46 6.40
C ALA A 141 -0.05 -6.98 7.85
N ASP A 142 0.15 -5.68 8.07
CA ASP A 142 -0.42 -4.98 9.22
C ASP A 142 -1.80 -4.37 8.86
N LEU A 143 -2.34 -3.53 9.74
CA LEU A 143 -3.64 -2.90 9.51
C LEU A 143 -3.67 -2.02 8.24
N ALA A 144 -2.56 -1.40 7.84
CA ALA A 144 -2.47 -0.58 6.63
C ALA A 144 -2.41 -1.43 5.35
N GLY A 145 -1.77 -2.60 5.41
CA GLY A 145 -1.76 -3.58 4.32
C GLY A 145 -3.02 -4.46 4.25
N LEU A 146 -3.82 -4.50 5.32
CA LEU A 146 -4.98 -5.38 5.44
C LEU A 146 -6.01 -5.25 4.30
N PRO A 147 -6.31 -4.06 3.73
CA PRO A 147 -7.21 -3.94 2.59
C PRO A 147 -6.72 -4.68 1.34
N ALA A 148 -5.42 -4.59 1.03
CA ALA A 148 -4.80 -5.30 -0.09
C ALA A 148 -4.74 -6.81 0.15
N LEU A 149 -4.35 -7.21 1.37
CA LEU A 149 -4.37 -8.61 1.80
C LEU A 149 -5.76 -9.23 1.65
N ALA A 150 -6.79 -8.53 2.13
CA ALA A 150 -8.17 -8.99 2.07
C ALA A 150 -8.65 -9.18 0.62
N ARG A 151 -8.36 -8.22 -0.27
CA ARG A 151 -8.68 -8.35 -1.70
C ARG A 151 -7.91 -9.50 -2.35
N ALA A 152 -6.62 -9.65 -2.06
CA ALA A 152 -5.81 -10.75 -2.57
C ALA A 152 -6.36 -12.11 -2.17
N VAL A 153 -6.81 -12.26 -0.92
CA VAL A 153 -7.43 -13.49 -0.39
C VAL A 153 -8.78 -13.77 -1.04
N GLU A 154 -9.64 -12.76 -1.19
CA GLU A 154 -10.95 -12.90 -1.87
C GLU A 154 -10.82 -13.40 -3.31
N GLU A 155 -9.79 -12.94 -4.00
CA GLU A 155 -9.55 -13.21 -5.42
C GLU A 155 -8.69 -14.46 -5.67
N LEU A 156 -8.32 -15.21 -4.63
CA LEU A 156 -7.54 -16.44 -4.78
C LEU A 156 -8.30 -17.47 -5.64
N PRO A 157 -7.64 -18.07 -6.66
CA PRO A 157 -8.19 -19.20 -7.38
C PRO A 157 -8.46 -20.40 -6.44
N ALA A 158 -9.46 -21.20 -6.78
CA ALA A 158 -9.79 -22.42 -6.05
C ALA A 158 -8.58 -23.36 -5.91
N GLY A 159 -8.36 -23.90 -4.71
CA GLY A 159 -7.23 -24.78 -4.40
C GLY A 159 -5.88 -24.08 -4.24
N THR A 160 -5.82 -22.75 -4.33
CA THR A 160 -4.60 -22.00 -3.99
C THR A 160 -4.33 -22.11 -2.50
N ARG A 161 -3.21 -22.74 -2.13
CA ARG A 161 -2.79 -22.83 -0.73
C ARG A 161 -2.17 -21.51 -0.28
N ALA A 162 -2.76 -20.84 0.70
CA ALA A 162 -2.21 -19.61 1.25
C ALA A 162 -2.12 -19.64 2.79
N TYR A 163 -1.02 -19.12 3.31
CA TYR A 163 -0.84 -18.79 4.71
C TYR A 163 -0.96 -17.29 4.85
N VAL A 164 -1.85 -16.84 5.73
CA VAL A 164 -2.08 -15.44 5.97
C VAL A 164 -1.59 -15.09 7.36
N LEU A 165 -0.74 -14.08 7.45
CA LEU A 165 -0.26 -13.51 8.70
C LEU A 165 -0.68 -12.04 8.74
N ALA A 166 -1.65 -11.71 9.60
CA ALA A 166 -2.18 -10.36 9.71
C ALA A 166 -1.99 -9.82 11.13
N GLU A 167 -1.41 -8.63 11.25
CA GLU A 167 -1.22 -7.90 12.52
C GLU A 167 -2.26 -6.80 12.69
N VAL A 168 -2.91 -6.78 13.84
CA VAL A 168 -4.00 -5.85 14.16
C VAL A 168 -3.89 -5.31 15.60
N PRO A 169 -4.33 -4.06 15.86
CA PRO A 169 -4.38 -3.48 17.19
C PRO A 169 -5.16 -4.36 18.17
N GLU A 170 -6.34 -4.81 17.76
CA GLU A 170 -7.24 -5.59 18.60
C GLU A 170 -8.05 -6.64 17.81
N ALA A 171 -8.64 -7.59 18.54
CA ALA A 171 -9.43 -8.67 17.97
C ALA A 171 -10.61 -8.16 17.12
N ALA A 172 -11.16 -6.99 17.45
CA ALA A 172 -12.27 -6.37 16.74
C ALA A 172 -11.87 -5.82 15.35
N ASP A 173 -10.57 -5.72 15.06
CA ASP A 173 -10.05 -5.31 13.75
C ASP A 173 -9.80 -6.48 12.79
N ARG A 174 -10.06 -7.72 13.22
CA ARG A 174 -9.94 -8.87 12.33
C ARG A 174 -10.95 -8.77 11.18
N ILE A 175 -10.44 -8.81 9.96
CA ILE A 175 -11.24 -8.90 8.73
C ILE A 175 -10.93 -10.23 8.06
N GLU A 176 -11.84 -11.19 8.24
CA GLU A 176 -11.85 -12.42 7.46
C GLU A 176 -12.81 -12.26 6.28
N VAL A 177 -12.43 -12.82 5.14
CA VAL A 177 -13.12 -12.65 3.87
C VAL A 177 -13.43 -14.01 3.24
N PRO A 178 -14.54 -14.14 2.51
CA PRO A 178 -14.80 -15.36 1.75
C PRO A 178 -13.71 -15.56 0.70
N THR A 179 -13.32 -16.80 0.46
CA THR A 179 -12.29 -17.16 -0.51
C THR A 179 -12.56 -18.53 -1.10
N ALA A 180 -12.14 -18.74 -2.35
CA ALA A 180 -12.10 -20.07 -2.95
C ALA A 180 -10.80 -20.83 -2.64
N GLY A 181 -9.78 -20.13 -2.14
CA GLY A 181 -8.48 -20.72 -1.79
C GLY A 181 -8.49 -21.53 -0.49
N ASP A 182 -7.46 -22.34 -0.29
CA ASP A 182 -7.21 -23.09 0.93
C ASP A 182 -6.35 -22.23 1.89
N VAL A 183 -7.03 -21.39 2.69
CA VAL A 183 -6.38 -20.34 3.48
C VAL A 183 -6.27 -20.72 4.96
N THR A 184 -5.07 -20.53 5.53
CA THR A 184 -4.82 -20.63 6.98
C THR A 184 -4.46 -19.26 7.54
N TRP A 185 -5.32 -18.72 8.42
CA TRP A 185 -5.11 -17.42 9.06
C TRP A 185 -4.31 -17.54 10.36
N THR A 186 -3.37 -16.61 10.55
CA THR A 186 -2.69 -16.33 11.81
C THR A 186 -2.83 -14.84 12.10
N TRP A 187 -3.52 -14.52 13.20
CA TRP A 187 -3.74 -13.14 13.64
C TRP A 187 -2.77 -12.80 14.77
N LEU A 188 -2.02 -11.71 14.59
CA LEU A 188 -1.18 -11.09 15.61
C LEU A 188 -1.95 -9.91 16.21
N GLU A 189 -2.63 -10.13 17.33
CA GLU A 189 -3.38 -9.10 18.04
C GLU A 189 -2.54 -8.37 19.09
N GLY A 190 -2.86 -7.10 19.36
CA GLY A 190 -2.21 -6.33 20.42
C GLY A 190 -0.76 -5.94 20.08
N SER A 191 -0.45 -5.79 18.78
CA SER A 191 0.86 -5.38 18.30
C SER A 191 0.75 -4.53 17.03
N GLY A 192 1.78 -3.73 16.75
CA GLY A 192 1.73 -2.75 15.66
C GLY A 192 0.76 -1.59 15.94
N ASN A 193 0.69 -0.62 15.02
CA ASN A 193 -0.34 0.43 15.00
C ASN A 193 -0.64 1.06 16.39
N ASP A 194 0.40 1.58 17.05
CA ASP A 194 0.38 2.19 18.40
C ASP A 194 -0.01 1.27 19.57
N SER A 195 -0.33 0.00 19.31
CA SER A 195 -0.69 -0.99 20.32
C SER A 195 0.51 -1.78 20.88
N GLY A 196 1.68 -1.63 20.26
CA GLY A 196 2.94 -2.23 20.69
C GLY A 196 3.94 -2.40 19.54
N PRO A 197 5.16 -2.91 19.80
CA PRO A 197 6.11 -3.24 18.74
C PRO A 197 5.50 -4.25 17.76
N SER A 198 5.74 -4.05 16.46
CA SER A 198 5.32 -5.03 15.45
C SER A 198 6.03 -6.36 15.69
N ARG A 199 5.30 -7.47 15.50
CA ARG A 199 5.81 -8.84 15.60
C ARG A 199 5.92 -9.53 14.24
N LEU A 200 5.61 -8.83 13.15
CA LEU A 200 5.54 -9.42 11.80
C LEU A 200 6.89 -10.01 11.38
N ALA A 201 7.97 -9.23 11.43
CA ALA A 201 9.28 -9.68 10.97
C ALA A 201 9.79 -10.91 11.75
N GLU A 202 9.66 -10.87 13.08
CA GLU A 202 10.04 -11.95 13.98
C GLU A 202 9.22 -13.23 13.73
N THR A 203 7.93 -13.07 13.43
CA THR A 203 7.03 -14.19 13.14
C THR A 203 7.34 -14.80 11.78
N VAL A 204 7.56 -13.98 10.75
CA VAL A 204 7.97 -14.44 9.42
C VAL A 204 9.27 -15.23 9.49
N ALA A 205 10.26 -14.76 10.26
CA ALA A 205 11.54 -15.46 10.42
C ALA A 205 11.42 -16.85 11.07
N ARG A 206 10.34 -17.11 11.82
CA ARG A 206 10.07 -18.40 12.46
C ARG A 206 9.12 -19.31 11.66
N LEU A 207 8.47 -18.80 10.62
CA LEU A 207 7.51 -19.59 9.88
C LEU A 207 8.21 -20.72 9.12
N VAL A 208 7.79 -21.95 9.41
CA VAL A 208 8.19 -23.12 8.63
C VAL A 208 7.34 -23.15 7.37
N THR A 209 7.95 -22.82 6.24
CA THR A 209 7.32 -22.89 4.93
C THR A 209 7.51 -24.27 4.30
N PRO A 210 6.59 -24.74 3.44
CA PRO A 210 6.80 -25.97 2.68
C PRO A 210 8.11 -25.91 1.86
N ASP A 211 8.78 -27.06 1.75
CA ASP A 211 9.93 -27.23 0.86
C ASP A 211 9.45 -27.46 -0.59
N ALA A 212 8.88 -26.39 -1.16
CA ALA A 212 8.31 -26.34 -2.49
C ALA A 212 8.31 -24.89 -3.01
N PRO A 213 8.22 -24.66 -4.32
CA PRO A 213 8.17 -23.31 -4.87
C PRO A 213 7.01 -22.51 -4.27
N GLY A 214 7.34 -21.38 -3.64
CA GLY A 214 6.37 -20.49 -3.00
C GLY A 214 6.46 -19.06 -3.50
N TYR A 215 5.55 -18.24 -3.02
CA TYR A 215 5.52 -16.79 -3.22
C TYR A 215 5.23 -16.08 -1.90
N VAL A 216 5.90 -14.95 -1.66
CA VAL A 216 5.66 -14.12 -0.48
C VAL A 216 5.21 -12.74 -0.92
N TRP A 217 4.10 -12.28 -0.35
CA TRP A 217 3.67 -10.90 -0.43
C TRP A 217 3.65 -10.30 0.98
N PHE A 218 4.20 -9.10 1.13
CA PHE A 218 4.28 -8.38 2.39
C PHE A 218 3.91 -6.91 2.15
N ALA A 219 3.00 -6.37 2.95
CA ALA A 219 2.70 -4.94 2.99
C ALA A 219 2.45 -4.49 4.43
N ALA A 220 3.39 -3.73 4.98
CA ALA A 220 3.29 -3.18 6.34
C ALA A 220 4.21 -1.97 6.50
N GLU A 221 4.60 -1.66 7.73
CA GLU A 221 5.62 -0.66 8.05
C GLU A 221 6.99 -0.95 7.38
N ALA A 222 7.67 0.10 6.93
CA ALA A 222 8.89 0.03 6.12
C ALA A 222 10.08 -0.68 6.81
N SER A 223 10.30 -0.47 8.11
CA SER A 223 11.35 -1.18 8.86
C SER A 223 11.06 -2.68 8.97
N ALA A 224 9.80 -3.07 9.19
CA ALA A 224 9.41 -4.48 9.17
C ALA A 224 9.60 -5.09 7.77
N SER A 225 9.26 -4.36 6.71
CA SER A 225 9.52 -4.80 5.32
C SER A 225 11.01 -5.04 5.06
N ARG A 226 11.90 -4.16 5.53
CA ARG A 226 13.36 -4.34 5.41
C ARG A 226 13.85 -5.58 6.15
N ALA A 227 13.39 -5.77 7.39
CA ALA A 227 13.77 -6.95 8.17
C ALA A 227 13.32 -8.26 7.50
N VAL A 228 12.09 -8.30 6.98
CA VAL A 228 11.57 -9.45 6.21
C VAL A 228 12.35 -9.67 4.92
N ARG A 229 12.65 -8.59 4.17
CA ARG A 229 13.47 -8.65 2.95
C ARG A 229 14.82 -9.26 3.23
N LYS A 230 15.50 -8.79 4.28
CA LYS A 230 16.81 -9.31 4.67
C LYS A 230 16.78 -10.80 4.94
N HIS A 231 15.80 -11.24 5.74
CA HIS A 231 15.63 -12.65 6.06
C HIS A 231 15.35 -13.50 4.82
N LEU A 232 14.36 -13.11 4.00
CA LEU A 232 13.93 -13.93 2.86
C LEU A 232 14.96 -13.95 1.73
N ARG A 233 15.50 -12.79 1.34
CA ARG A 233 16.44 -12.68 0.20
C ARG A 233 17.85 -13.09 0.57
N HIS A 234 18.41 -12.59 1.66
CA HIS A 234 19.82 -12.81 1.98
C HIS A 234 20.05 -14.07 2.83
N GLU A 235 19.20 -14.35 3.82
CA GLU A 235 19.42 -15.49 4.72
C GLU A 235 18.81 -16.79 4.14
N ARG A 236 17.64 -16.72 3.51
CA ARG A 236 16.97 -17.88 2.89
C ARG A 236 17.19 -18.01 1.38
N GLY A 237 17.81 -17.03 0.72
CA GLY A 237 18.12 -17.09 -0.71
C GLY A 237 16.89 -17.08 -1.62
N MET A 238 15.76 -16.52 -1.18
CA MET A 238 14.53 -16.49 -1.96
C MET A 238 14.68 -15.53 -3.15
N PRO A 239 14.38 -15.97 -4.40
CA PRO A 239 14.49 -15.11 -5.57
C PRO A 239 13.57 -13.89 -5.51
N VAL A 240 14.00 -12.77 -6.10
CA VAL A 240 13.21 -11.52 -6.15
C VAL A 240 11.84 -11.72 -6.77
N ALA A 241 11.78 -12.44 -7.90
CA ALA A 241 10.53 -12.78 -8.59
C ALA A 241 9.53 -13.62 -7.75
N ARG A 242 9.92 -14.07 -6.55
CA ARG A 242 9.06 -14.79 -5.61
C ARG A 242 8.69 -13.97 -4.37
N CYS A 243 9.07 -12.70 -4.32
CA CYS A 243 8.85 -11.81 -3.19
C CYS A 243 8.36 -10.43 -3.65
N THR A 244 7.17 -10.03 -3.20
CA THR A 244 6.71 -8.63 -3.28
C THR A 244 6.68 -8.07 -1.87
N LEU A 245 7.63 -7.18 -1.54
CA LEU A 245 7.83 -6.67 -0.17
C LEU A 245 7.74 -5.14 -0.15
N LEU A 246 6.61 -4.64 0.34
CA LEU A 246 6.19 -3.25 0.26
C LEU A 246 6.19 -2.59 1.66
N GLY A 247 6.87 -1.45 1.79
CA GLY A 247 6.75 -0.56 2.94
C GLY A 247 5.64 0.47 2.69
N TYR A 248 4.44 0.22 3.21
CA TYR A 248 3.26 1.06 2.99
C TYR A 248 3.31 2.38 3.75
N TRP A 249 3.91 2.36 4.94
CA TRP A 249 4.05 3.53 5.80
C TRP A 249 5.34 3.44 6.59
N ARG A 250 5.68 4.53 7.28
CA ARG A 250 6.88 4.62 8.11
C ARG A 250 6.54 5.38 9.38
N LEU A 251 6.97 4.82 10.51
CA LEU A 251 6.92 5.52 11.78
C LEU A 251 7.89 6.71 11.76
N ASP A 252 7.47 7.85 12.32
CA ASP A 252 8.25 9.10 12.32
C ASP A 252 8.69 9.55 10.92
N SER A 253 7.79 9.46 9.93
CA SER A 253 8.10 9.82 8.54
C SER A 253 8.69 11.21 8.40
N GLU A 254 8.22 12.21 9.16
CA GLU A 254 8.75 13.58 9.12
C GLU A 254 10.25 13.66 9.44
N ARG A 255 10.70 12.92 10.47
CA ARG A 255 12.12 12.85 10.84
C ARG A 255 12.93 12.13 9.76
N TRP A 256 12.35 11.08 9.19
CA TRP A 256 12.98 10.37 8.09
C TRP A 256 13.08 11.25 6.84
N ASP A 257 12.04 11.99 6.49
CA ASP A 257 11.97 12.87 5.32
C ASP A 257 12.98 14.01 5.44
N ALA A 258 13.10 14.62 6.62
CA ALA A 258 14.11 15.64 6.89
C ALA A 258 15.53 15.11 6.68
N ARG A 259 15.83 13.92 7.20
CA ARG A 259 17.14 13.27 7.01
C ARG A 259 17.36 12.83 5.56
N TYR A 260 16.33 12.28 4.91
CA TYR A 260 16.39 11.87 3.51
C TYR A 260 16.69 13.08 2.61
N ALA A 261 16.06 14.24 2.84
CA ALA A 261 16.31 15.45 2.08
C ALA A 261 17.78 15.89 2.09
N GLU A 262 18.52 15.63 3.18
CA GLU A 262 19.96 15.93 3.28
C GLU A 262 20.82 15.03 2.38
N VAL A 263 20.37 13.81 2.06
CA VAL A 263 21.14 12.79 1.33
C VAL A 263 20.49 12.32 0.03
N ALA A 264 19.31 12.84 -0.32
CA ALA A 264 18.50 12.40 -1.45
C ALA A 264 19.27 12.40 -2.78
N PRO A 265 20.04 13.45 -3.15
CA PRO A 265 20.78 13.44 -4.42
C PRO A 265 21.80 12.30 -4.50
N THR A 266 22.43 11.94 -3.38
CA THR A 266 23.39 10.84 -3.32
C THR A 266 22.71 9.49 -3.43
N LEU A 267 21.56 9.31 -2.77
CA LEU A 267 20.81 8.05 -2.84
C LEU A 267 20.18 7.82 -4.21
N GLU A 268 19.58 8.86 -4.80
CA GLU A 268 18.98 8.77 -6.14
C GLU A 268 20.02 8.49 -7.23
N ALA A 269 21.25 8.98 -7.06
CA ALA A 269 22.37 8.64 -7.93
C ALA A 269 22.69 7.13 -7.91
N VAL A 270 22.63 6.47 -6.74
CA VAL A 270 22.90 5.02 -6.64
C VAL A 270 21.98 4.21 -7.55
N TYR A 271 20.67 4.49 -7.50
CA TYR A 271 19.71 3.81 -8.35
C TYR A 271 19.94 4.14 -9.84
N THR A 272 20.08 5.42 -10.15
CA THR A 272 20.22 5.89 -11.53
C THR A 272 21.48 5.36 -12.19
N GLU A 273 22.60 5.34 -11.47
CA GLU A 273 23.88 4.81 -11.93
C GLU A 273 23.84 3.29 -12.10
N ALA A 274 23.18 2.56 -11.19
CA ALA A 274 23.00 1.12 -11.33
C ALA A 274 22.22 0.76 -12.60
N VAL A 275 21.10 1.44 -12.85
CA VAL A 275 20.30 1.25 -14.07
C VAL A 275 21.12 1.63 -15.30
N ALA A 276 21.86 2.74 -15.28
CA ALA A 276 22.74 3.16 -16.37
C ALA A 276 23.86 2.16 -16.65
N ALA A 277 24.32 1.42 -15.63
CA ALA A 277 25.30 0.35 -15.74
C ALA A 277 24.69 -0.99 -16.24
N GLY A 278 23.40 -1.03 -16.53
CA GLY A 278 22.69 -2.21 -17.05
C GLY A 278 22.14 -3.14 -15.98
N ALA A 279 22.08 -2.69 -14.71
CA ALA A 279 21.38 -3.43 -13.67
C ALA A 279 19.88 -3.50 -13.99
N THR A 280 19.23 -4.60 -13.62
CA THR A 280 17.78 -4.65 -13.62
C THR A 280 17.23 -3.64 -12.61
N SER A 281 15.99 -3.18 -12.77
CA SER A 281 15.35 -2.32 -11.77
C SER A 281 15.34 -2.96 -10.38
N GLU A 282 15.27 -4.30 -10.32
CA GLU A 282 15.30 -5.08 -9.08
C GLU A 282 16.67 -5.02 -8.39
N ASP A 283 17.75 -5.20 -9.15
CA ASP A 283 19.13 -5.11 -8.64
C ASP A 283 19.46 -3.66 -8.24
N ALA A 284 18.99 -2.68 -9.02
CA ALA A 284 19.18 -1.26 -8.71
C ALA A 284 18.44 -0.84 -7.43
N LEU A 285 17.24 -1.38 -7.19
CA LEU A 285 16.50 -1.17 -5.94
C LEU A 285 17.24 -1.78 -4.74
N GLU A 286 17.85 -2.96 -4.90
CA GLU A 286 18.65 -3.58 -3.83
C GLU A 286 19.86 -2.72 -3.45
N LEU A 287 20.60 -2.22 -4.43
CA LEU A 287 21.72 -1.30 -4.19
C LEU A 287 21.27 0.01 -3.51
N TYR A 288 20.10 0.53 -3.89
CA TYR A 288 19.49 1.70 -3.29
C TYR A 288 19.09 1.45 -1.82
N ASP A 289 18.47 0.30 -1.52
CA ASP A 289 18.12 -0.10 -0.17
C ASP A 289 19.38 -0.26 0.73
N GLU A 290 20.45 -0.88 0.21
CA GLU A 290 21.74 -0.98 0.91
C GLU A 290 22.38 0.39 1.15
N ALA A 291 22.17 1.35 0.24
CA ALA A 291 22.63 2.72 0.41
C ALA A 291 21.85 3.44 1.52
N LEU A 292 20.53 3.28 1.58
CA LEU A 292 19.68 3.77 2.66
C LEU A 292 20.17 3.26 4.02
N GLU A 293 20.41 1.95 4.15
CA GLU A 293 20.88 1.35 5.41
C GLU A 293 22.24 1.93 5.86
N ARG A 294 23.18 2.10 4.92
CA ARG A 294 24.51 2.67 5.22
C ARG A 294 24.44 4.10 5.75
N VAL A 295 23.46 4.87 5.32
CA VAL A 295 23.22 6.24 5.82
C VAL A 295 22.22 6.29 6.96
N GLY A 296 21.80 5.14 7.50
CA GLY A 296 20.89 4.99 8.63
C GLY A 296 19.44 5.40 8.34
N LEU A 297 18.98 5.19 7.10
CA LEU A 297 17.61 5.45 6.63
C LEU A 297 16.84 4.16 6.32
#